data_AF-A0A2H6MXZ6-F1
#
_entry.id   AF-A0A2H6MXZ6-F1
#
_cell.length_a   1.000
_cell.length_b   1.000
_cell.length_c   1.000
_cell.angle_alpha   90.00
_cell.angle_beta   90.00
_cell.angle_gamma   90.00
#
_symmetry.space_group_name_H-M   'P 1'
#
loop_
_entity.id
_entity.type
_entity.pdbx_description
1 polymer ?
#
loop_
_entity_poly.entity_id
_entity_poly.type
_entity_poly.pdbx_seq_one_letter_code
_entity_poly.pdbx_strand_id
1 'polypeptide(L)'
;MFGSSRGGVRGGQDQFKWEDVKTDKQRENYLGNSLMAPVGRWQKGKDLTWYAKEKKGDASLSRTEELSAIRQAEEEAMMAALGYKNVKKQPTGLSKEELAEVCKRNEGDADEKSVDRLMGLGSSR
;
A
#
# COMPACT_ATOMS: atom_id res chain seq x y z
N MET A 1 4.04 35.24 -51.32
CA MET A 1 3.01 34.39 -50.69
C MET A 1 3.66 33.64 -49.53
N PHE A 2 3.40 34.08 -48.30
CA PHE A 2 3.84 33.34 -47.12
C PHE A 2 2.87 32.17 -46.93
N GLY A 3 3.31 30.94 -47.22
CA GLY A 3 2.52 29.76 -46.92
C GLY A 3 2.35 29.65 -45.41
N SER A 4 1.12 29.44 -44.93
CA SER A 4 0.86 29.19 -43.51
C SER A 4 1.86 28.18 -42.98
N SER A 5 2.64 28.59 -41.99
CA SER A 5 3.54 27.72 -41.24
C SER A 5 2.73 26.50 -40.80
N ARG A 6 3.00 25.34 -41.43
CA ARG A 6 2.48 24.08 -40.92
C ARG A 6 3.03 23.95 -39.50
N GLY A 7 2.14 23.97 -38.52
CA GLY A 7 2.49 23.78 -37.11
C GLY A 7 3.43 22.58 -36.97
N GLY A 8 4.55 22.80 -36.29
CA GLY A 8 5.73 21.95 -36.33
C GLY A 8 5.46 20.47 -36.05
N VAL A 9 6.13 19.62 -36.81
CA VAL A 9 6.07 18.13 -36.76
C VAL A 9 6.89 17.57 -35.58
N ARG A 10 6.86 18.24 -34.43
CA ARG A 10 7.52 17.80 -33.20
C ARG A 10 6.56 18.03 -32.05
N GLY A 11 5.48 17.25 -32.02
CA GLY A 11 4.54 17.25 -30.91
C GLY A 11 5.30 17.02 -29.61
N GLY A 12 5.47 18.08 -28.83
CA GLY A 12 6.01 18.02 -27.47
C GLY A 12 4.88 17.80 -26.46
N GLN A 13 5.25 17.68 -25.19
CA GLN A 13 4.30 17.58 -24.07
C GLN A 13 3.21 18.66 -24.13
N ASP A 14 3.54 19.84 -24.66
CA ASP A 14 2.66 21.00 -24.79
C ASP A 14 1.55 20.86 -25.85
N GLN A 15 1.66 19.88 -26.75
CA GLN A 15 0.69 19.64 -27.83
C GLN A 15 -0.15 18.37 -27.60
N PHE A 16 0.17 17.59 -26.58
CA PHE A 16 -0.53 16.34 -26.29
C PHE A 16 -1.74 16.60 -25.39
N LYS A 17 -2.92 16.10 -25.79
CA LYS A 17 -4.14 16.16 -25.00
C LYS A 17 -4.84 14.82 -25.02
N TRP A 18 -5.21 14.35 -23.83
CA TRP A 18 -5.98 13.12 -23.66
C TRP A 18 -7.38 13.17 -24.29
N GLU A 19 -7.97 14.37 -24.42
CA GLU A 19 -9.25 14.55 -25.10
C GLU A 19 -9.17 14.20 -26.59
N ASP A 20 -8.07 14.57 -27.25
CA ASP A 20 -7.88 14.30 -28.68
C ASP A 20 -7.74 12.79 -28.94
N VAL A 21 -7.10 12.06 -28.00
CA VAL A 21 -6.95 10.60 -28.03
C VAL A 21 -8.30 9.88 -28.07
N LYS A 22 -9.36 10.42 -27.46
CA LYS A 22 -10.69 9.78 -27.47
C LYS A 22 -11.24 9.56 -28.88
N THR A 23 -10.89 10.45 -29.81
CA THR A 23 -11.34 10.41 -31.21
C THR A 23 -10.29 9.88 -32.17
N ASP A 24 -9.09 9.57 -31.69
CA ASP A 24 -8.00 9.05 -32.50
C ASP A 24 -8.30 7.62 -32.99
N LYS A 25 -7.98 7.36 -34.27
CA LYS A 25 -8.07 6.03 -34.88
C LYS A 25 -7.18 5.02 -34.16
N GLN A 26 -6.03 5.45 -33.63
CA GLN A 26 -5.05 4.61 -32.96
C GLN A 26 -5.07 4.80 -31.44
N ARG A 27 -6.19 5.25 -30.85
CA ARG A 27 -6.31 5.53 -29.41
C ARG A 27 -5.82 4.40 -28.50
N GLU A 28 -5.92 3.15 -28.96
CA GLU A 28 -5.55 1.96 -28.21
C GLU A 28 -4.03 1.79 -28.05
N ASN A 29 -3.23 2.47 -28.88
CA ASN A 29 -1.77 2.44 -28.79
C ASN A 29 -1.21 3.44 -27.76
N TYR A 30 -2.05 4.28 -27.15
CA TYR A 30 -1.63 5.21 -26.12
C TYR A 30 -1.66 4.55 -24.74
N LEU A 31 -0.52 4.58 -24.05
CA LEU A 31 -0.38 4.05 -22.69
C LEU A 31 -1.23 4.86 -21.71
N GLY A 32 -2.17 4.20 -21.03
CA GLY A 32 -3.08 4.87 -20.10
C GLY A 32 -4.41 5.33 -20.72
N ASN A 33 -4.65 5.03 -22.01
CA ASN A 33 -5.93 5.31 -22.69
C ASN A 33 -7.16 4.87 -21.89
N SER A 34 -7.12 3.67 -21.29
CA SER A 34 -8.23 3.13 -20.49
C SER A 34 -8.65 4.00 -19.30
N LEU A 35 -7.71 4.77 -18.73
CA LEU A 35 -7.94 5.65 -17.58
C LEU A 35 -8.09 7.12 -17.99
N MET A 36 -7.25 7.58 -18.91
CA MET A 36 -7.11 9.00 -19.24
C MET A 36 -7.97 9.46 -20.42
N ALA A 37 -8.34 8.54 -21.32
CA ALA A 37 -9.24 8.79 -22.46
C ALA A 37 -10.37 7.73 -22.56
N PRO A 38 -11.13 7.46 -21.48
CA PRO A 38 -12.21 6.48 -21.50
C PRO A 38 -13.31 6.92 -22.48
N VAL A 39 -13.79 5.97 -23.28
CA VAL A 39 -14.84 6.20 -24.30
C VAL A 39 -15.94 5.15 -24.22
N GLY A 40 -17.16 5.51 -24.64
CA GLY A 40 -18.30 4.61 -24.64
C GLY A 40 -19.05 4.55 -23.30
N ARG A 41 -20.07 3.70 -23.23
CA ARG A 41 -21.04 3.69 -22.10
C ARG A 41 -20.49 3.05 -20.83
N TRP A 42 -19.48 2.19 -20.94
CA TRP A 42 -18.96 1.41 -19.81
C TRP A 42 -18.33 2.26 -18.70
N GLN A 43 -17.85 3.46 -19.01
CA GLN A 43 -17.30 4.41 -18.05
C GLN A 43 -18.37 5.16 -17.24
N LYS A 44 -19.63 5.22 -17.73
CA LYS A 44 -20.67 6.06 -17.13
C LYS A 44 -21.01 5.55 -15.73
N GLY A 45 -20.90 6.43 -14.74
CA GLY A 45 -21.18 6.10 -13.34
C GLY A 45 -20.12 5.20 -12.69
N LYS A 46 -18.94 5.05 -13.31
CA LYS A 46 -17.82 4.32 -12.73
C LYS A 46 -16.70 5.28 -12.36
N ASP A 47 -16.07 5.01 -11.23
CA ASP A 47 -14.85 5.68 -10.82
C ASP A 47 -13.64 4.86 -11.27
N LEU A 48 -12.99 5.28 -12.34
CA LEU A 48 -11.81 4.61 -12.89
C LEU A 48 -10.58 4.74 -12.00
N THR A 49 -10.56 5.74 -11.14
CA THR A 49 -9.44 6.07 -10.24
C THR A 49 -9.66 5.60 -8.80
N TRP A 50 -10.65 4.72 -8.58
CA TRP A 50 -11.04 4.28 -7.24
C TRP A 50 -9.88 3.72 -6.42
N TYR A 51 -8.91 3.06 -7.07
CA TYR A 51 -7.72 2.48 -6.44
C TYR A 51 -6.73 3.52 -5.91
N ALA A 52 -6.74 4.72 -6.49
CA ALA A 52 -5.86 5.82 -6.10
C ALA A 52 -6.54 6.78 -5.11
N LYS A 53 -7.82 6.57 -4.81
CA LYS A 53 -8.50 7.35 -3.78
C LYS A 53 -8.09 6.82 -2.42
N GLU A 54 -7.44 7.68 -1.65
CA GLU A 54 -7.26 7.45 -0.21
C GLU A 54 -8.63 7.19 0.41
N LYS A 55 -8.74 6.10 1.18
CA LYS A 55 -9.93 5.84 1.99
C LYS A 55 -10.04 6.99 2.98
N LYS A 56 -10.96 7.92 2.77
CA LYS A 56 -11.23 9.05 3.69
C LYS A 56 -11.60 8.65 5.14
N GLY A 57 -11.61 7.36 5.47
CA GLY A 57 -11.79 6.83 6.83
C GLY A 57 -10.56 6.09 7.39
N ASP A 58 -9.56 5.81 6.56
CA ASP A 58 -8.20 5.46 6.98
C ASP A 58 -7.36 6.66 6.55
N ALA A 59 -7.45 7.75 7.31
CA ALA A 59 -6.29 8.62 7.36
C ALA A 59 -5.18 7.76 7.94
N SER A 60 -4.45 7.05 7.07
CA SER A 60 -3.07 6.69 7.36
C SER A 60 -2.49 7.96 7.93
N LEU A 61 -2.24 7.97 9.24
CA LEU A 61 -1.53 9.03 9.93
C LEU A 61 -0.50 9.53 8.93
N SER A 62 -0.57 10.81 8.55
CA SER A 62 0.29 11.38 7.49
C SER A 62 1.66 10.76 7.66
N ARG A 63 2.33 10.22 6.63
CA ARG A 63 3.59 9.47 6.77
C ARG A 63 4.58 10.04 7.81
N THR A 64 4.56 11.37 7.99
CA THR A 64 5.23 12.13 9.04
C THR A 64 4.85 11.76 10.48
N GLU A 65 3.56 11.60 10.78
CA GLU A 65 2.98 11.23 12.05
C GLU A 65 3.32 9.77 12.43
N GLU A 66 3.27 8.82 11.48
CA GLU A 66 3.79 7.46 11.69
C GLU A 66 5.27 7.48 12.11
N LEU A 67 6.10 8.22 11.36
CA LEU A 67 7.53 8.37 11.67
C LEU A 67 7.75 9.05 13.03
N SER A 68 6.89 9.99 13.41
CA SER A 68 6.98 10.66 14.71
C SER A 68 6.64 9.72 15.86
N ALA A 69 5.63 8.85 15.70
CA ALA A 69 5.25 7.86 16.69
C ALA A 69 6.35 6.80 16.88
N ILE A 70 6.97 6.34 15.79
CA ILE A 70 8.11 5.40 15.85
C ILE A 70 9.28 6.04 16.60
N ARG A 71 9.67 7.27 16.25
CA ARG A 71 10.78 7.97 16.90
C ARG A 71 10.54 8.17 18.40
N GLN A 72 9.31 8.50 18.80
CA GLN A 72 8.95 8.63 20.22
C GLN A 72 9.04 7.29 20.95
N ALA A 73 8.56 6.21 20.34
CA ALA A 73 8.66 4.86 20.92
C ALA A 73 10.12 4.41 21.07
N GLU A 74 10.97 4.69 20.08
CA GLU A 74 12.41 4.42 20.14
C GLU A 74 13.10 5.23 21.24
N GLU A 75 12.79 6.52 21.36
CA GLU A 75 13.32 7.40 22.40
C GLU A 75 12.87 6.92 23.80
N GLU A 76 11.62 6.50 23.96
CA GLU A 76 11.13 5.94 25.21
C GLU A 76 11.86 4.64 25.58
N ALA A 77 12.07 3.74 24.61
CA ALA A 77 12.82 2.50 24.82
C ALA A 77 14.28 2.78 25.21
N MET A 78 14.93 3.74 24.53
CA MET A 78 16.30 4.15 24.84
C MET A 78 16.41 4.75 26.25
N MET A 79 15.49 5.64 26.62
CA MET A 79 15.43 6.24 27.96
C MET A 79 15.18 5.21 29.05
N ALA A 80 14.39 4.17 28.76
CA ALA A 80 14.13 3.09 29.69
C ALA A 80 15.34 2.16 29.86
N ALA A 81 16.06 1.84 28.77
CA ALA A 81 17.30 1.07 28.83
C ALA A 81 18.41 1.80 29.61
N LEU A 82 18.49 3.12 29.48
CA LEU A 82 19.42 3.97 30.22
C LEU A 82 18.98 4.24 31.68
N GLY A 83 17.82 3.72 32.11
CA GLY A 83 17.34 3.84 33.50
C GLY A 83 16.70 5.18 33.86
N TYR A 84 16.47 6.07 32.89
CA TYR A 84 15.85 7.37 33.12
C TYR A 84 14.31 7.32 33.21
N LYS A 85 13.67 6.25 32.72
CA LYS A 85 12.22 6.07 32.72
C LYS A 85 11.82 4.63 33.06
N ASN A 86 10.73 4.44 33.80
CA ASN A 86 10.17 3.11 34.10
C ASN A 86 9.49 2.52 32.86
N VAL A 87 9.89 1.31 32.44
CA VAL A 87 9.27 0.57 31.33
C VAL A 87 7.80 0.31 31.66
N LYS A 88 6.88 0.98 30.96
CA LYS A 88 5.46 0.61 30.99
C LYS A 88 5.28 -0.65 30.16
N LYS A 89 5.25 -1.82 30.82
CA LYS A 89 4.90 -3.09 30.16
C LYS A 89 3.45 -2.98 29.68
N GLN A 90 3.26 -2.86 28.38
CA GLN A 90 1.92 -2.95 27.80
C GLN A 90 1.40 -4.37 28.06
N PRO A 91 0.13 -4.54 28.47
CA PRO A 91 -0.44 -5.86 28.66
C PRO A 91 -0.52 -6.51 27.27
N THR A 92 0.28 -7.54 27.03
CA THR A 92 0.37 -8.23 25.74
C THR A 92 -0.85 -9.11 25.44
N GLY A 93 -1.97 -8.91 26.16
CA GLY A 93 -3.19 -9.71 26.06
C GLY A 93 -3.05 -11.19 26.46
N LEU A 94 -1.82 -11.63 26.76
CA LEU A 94 -1.51 -13.02 27.08
C LEU A 94 -1.74 -13.29 28.56
N SER A 95 -2.41 -14.41 28.84
CA SER A 95 -2.53 -14.91 30.20
C SER A 95 -1.17 -15.41 30.71
N LYS A 96 -1.01 -15.46 32.04
CA LYS A 96 0.21 -16.01 32.66
C LYS A 96 0.47 -17.46 32.23
N GLU A 97 -0.60 -18.20 31.95
CA GLU A 97 -0.57 -19.61 31.54
C GLU A 97 -0.09 -19.74 30.10
N GLU A 98 -0.58 -18.90 29.18
CA GLU A 98 -0.12 -18.88 27.78
C GLU A 98 1.36 -18.48 27.66
N LEU A 99 1.82 -17.53 28.48
CA LEU A 99 3.26 -17.17 28.54
C LEU A 99 4.11 -18.33 29.06
N ALA A 100 3.66 -19.03 30.08
CA ALA A 100 4.36 -20.20 30.62
C ALA A 100 4.40 -21.34 29.60
N GLU A 101 3.33 -21.55 28.82
CA GLU A 101 3.27 -22.58 27.80
C GLU A 101 4.25 -22.30 26.63
N VAL A 102 4.40 -21.04 26.22
CA VAL A 102 5.39 -20.63 25.20
C VAL A 102 6.83 -20.80 25.70
N CYS A 103 7.11 -20.44 26.96
CA CYS A 103 8.43 -20.66 27.55
C CYS A 103 8.75 -22.16 27.68
N LYS A 104 7.77 -22.97 28.11
CA LYS A 104 7.92 -24.42 28.24
C LYS A 104 8.11 -25.11 26.88
N ARG A 105 7.49 -24.60 25.82
CA ARG A 105 7.65 -25.11 24.45
C ARG A 105 9.07 -24.90 23.88
N ASN A 106 9.84 -23.95 24.42
CA ASN A 106 11.24 -23.76 24.03
C ASN A 106 12.24 -24.60 24.85
N GLU A 107 11.80 -25.23 25.95
CA GLU A 107 12.66 -26.02 26.84
C GLU A 107 12.51 -27.54 26.67
N GLY A 108 11.59 -28.01 25.82
CA GLY A 108 11.37 -29.43 25.55
C GLY A 108 11.37 -29.74 24.05
N ASP A 109 12.36 -30.54 23.65
CA ASP A 109 12.46 -31.28 22.39
C ASP A 109 12.62 -30.47 21.09
N ALA A 110 13.87 -30.08 20.83
CA ALA A 110 14.39 -30.09 19.47
C ALA A 110 14.53 -31.55 18.97
N ASP A 111 13.40 -32.27 18.88
CA ASP A 111 13.38 -33.58 18.23
C ASP A 111 13.34 -33.38 16.72
N GLU A 112 14.42 -33.79 16.06
CA GLU A 112 14.50 -33.93 14.61
C GLU A 112 13.41 -34.90 14.12
N LYS A 113 12.22 -34.38 13.76
CA LYS A 113 11.26 -34.86 12.74
C LYS A 113 9.86 -34.29 13.00
N SER A 114 9.62 -33.05 12.57
CA SER A 114 8.26 -32.51 12.39
C SER A 114 8.21 -31.57 11.19
N VAL A 115 8.66 -32.08 10.04
CA VAL A 115 8.33 -31.54 8.73
C VAL A 115 7.13 -32.30 8.14
N ASP A 116 6.03 -32.43 8.88
CA ASP A 116 4.75 -32.76 8.25
C ASP A 116 3.56 -32.52 9.18
N ARG A 117 2.83 -31.43 8.91
CA ARG A 117 1.35 -31.29 8.97
C ARG A 117 0.98 -29.80 8.99
N LEU A 118 1.23 -29.11 7.88
CA LEU A 118 0.38 -27.97 7.53
C LEU A 118 -0.77 -28.49 6.65
N MET A 119 -1.60 -29.35 7.23
CA MET A 119 -2.86 -29.76 6.63
C MET A 119 -3.90 -28.65 6.86
N GLY A 120 -4.34 -28.02 5.78
CA GLY A 120 -5.73 -27.57 5.65
C GLY A 120 -6.13 -26.31 6.42
N LEU A 121 -5.79 -25.15 5.88
CA LEU A 121 -6.62 -23.95 5.98
C LEU A 121 -7.09 -23.57 4.56
N GLY A 122 -8.17 -24.22 4.15
CA GLY A 122 -8.78 -24.04 2.84
C GLY A 122 -9.92 -25.02 2.61
N SER A 123 -10.91 -25.05 3.51
CA SER A 123 -12.21 -25.66 3.23
C SER A 123 -13.24 -24.56 2.95
N SER A 124 -13.96 -24.76 1.85
CA SER A 124 -14.89 -23.93 1.11
C SER A 124 -15.95 -23.14 1.90
N ARG A 125 -16.38 -22.00 1.33
CA ARG A 125 -17.63 -21.91 0.54
C ARG A 125 -17.47 -20.88 -0.58
#